data_AF-A0A1V5ZP62-F1
#
_entry.id   AF-A0A1V5ZP62-F1
#
_cell.length_a   1.000
_cell.length_b   1.000
_cell.length_c   1.000
_cell.angle_alpha   90.00
_cell.angle_beta   90.00
_cell.angle_gamma   90.00
#
_symmetry.space_group_name_H-M   'P 1'
#
loop_
_entity.id
_entity.type
_entity.pdbx_description
1 polymer ?
#
loop_
_entity_poly.entity_id
_entity_poly.type
_entity_poly.pdbx_seq_one_letter_code
_entity_poly.pdbx_strand_id
1 'polypeptide(L)'
;MFSADLIIESAIYQEAQIVSQKPNKAVFRMVIQTVDEVNRNGKYYPKEVLVQGLNDARERMTTRSFICELDHPLPTGNNTFDMARQPQVLLKESSHLLTDYEFDGNKVIGEMETLDTPSGHILKGLLLEKCTVGMSLRGLAYQTKKDGYKLVGGPLYIIAYDAVSNPSHKAAVVNFNEVSFRESIHLLKENCHKKPKKIEFVEENGNIICTNEGVCYLSDYFDKLIEKKILSLTKKIV
;
A
#
# COMPACT_ATOMS: atom_id res chain seq x y z
N MET A 1 11.04 3.23 -17.79
CA MET A 1 11.44 2.20 -16.81
C MET A 1 10.42 2.24 -15.68
N PHE A 2 9.34 1.47 -15.83
CA PHE A 2 8.21 1.48 -14.89
C PHE A 2 8.11 0.09 -14.27
N SER A 3 8.64 -0.05 -13.06
CA SER A 3 8.41 -1.18 -12.16
C SER A 3 7.58 -0.62 -11.00
N ALA A 4 6.57 -1.34 -10.54
CA ALA A 4 5.79 -0.90 -9.39
C ALA A 4 6.65 -1.13 -8.14
N ASP A 5 6.95 -0.05 -7.44
CA ASP A 5 7.77 -0.07 -6.24
C ASP A 5 6.87 -0.30 -5.03
N LEU A 6 7.37 -1.04 -4.04
CA LEU A 6 6.74 -1.05 -2.72
C LEU A 6 6.91 0.33 -2.09
N ILE A 7 5.78 0.88 -1.70
CA ILE A 7 5.64 2.17 -1.05
C ILE A 7 5.31 1.88 0.40
N ILE A 8 6.20 2.30 1.30
CA ILE A 8 5.93 2.40 2.74
C ILE A 8 6.05 3.88 3.09
N GLU A 9 5.01 4.41 3.74
CA GLU A 9 4.97 5.82 4.12
C GLU A 9 5.45 6.11 5.54
N SER A 10 5.68 7.40 5.77
CA SER A 10 5.86 7.91 7.10
C SER A 10 4.55 8.47 7.57
N ALA A 11 4.17 8.07 8.76
CA ALA A 11 2.94 8.50 9.36
C ALA A 11 2.88 9.98 9.74
N ILE A 12 1.64 10.48 9.68
CA ILE A 12 1.22 11.74 10.27
C ILE A 12 0.80 11.45 11.71
N TYR A 13 1.45 12.12 12.65
CA TYR A 13 1.22 11.94 14.08
C TYR A 13 0.15 12.88 14.58
N GLN A 14 -0.88 12.31 15.19
CA GLN A 14 -1.92 13.08 15.85
C GLN A 14 -2.60 12.24 16.94
N GLU A 15 -3.29 12.92 17.85
CA GLU A 15 -4.31 12.27 18.65
C GLU A 15 -5.44 11.83 17.71
N ALA A 16 -5.90 10.59 17.87
CA ALA A 16 -7.02 10.08 17.12
C ALA A 16 -8.33 10.63 17.71
N GLN A 17 -9.27 11.00 16.85
CA GLN A 17 -10.61 11.34 17.30
C GLN A 17 -11.42 10.05 17.48
N ILE A 18 -11.67 9.63 18.72
CA ILE A 18 -12.53 8.50 19.01
C ILE A 18 -13.99 8.91 18.71
N VAL A 19 -14.62 8.21 17.77
CA VAL A 19 -16.01 8.42 17.33
C VAL A 19 -16.96 7.61 18.20
N SER A 20 -16.59 6.36 18.52
CA SER A 20 -17.37 5.52 19.43
C SER A 20 -16.48 4.48 20.13
N GLN A 21 -16.91 4.05 21.31
CA GLN A 21 -16.18 3.09 22.13
C GLN A 21 -17.12 2.05 22.74
N LYS A 22 -16.68 0.79 22.71
CA LYS A 22 -17.27 -0.37 23.37
C LYS A 22 -16.18 -1.10 24.19
N PRO A 23 -16.51 -2.02 25.10
CA PRO A 23 -15.51 -2.70 25.95
C PRO A 23 -14.32 -3.31 25.21
N ASN A 24 -14.50 -3.86 24.00
CA ASN A 24 -13.42 -4.48 23.22
C ASN A 24 -13.08 -3.74 21.92
N LYS A 25 -13.72 -2.59 21.65
CA LYS A 25 -13.66 -1.96 20.33
C LYS A 25 -13.67 -0.44 20.43
N ALA A 26 -12.92 0.22 19.55
CA ALA A 26 -13.00 1.65 19.31
C ALA A 26 -13.16 1.91 17.81
N VAL A 27 -14.02 2.87 17.47
CA VAL A 27 -14.07 3.48 16.14
C VAL A 27 -13.43 4.85 16.28
N PHE A 28 -12.47 5.15 15.41
CA PHE A 28 -11.68 6.37 15.50
C PHE A 28 -11.36 6.93 14.12
N ARG A 29 -11.11 8.24 14.06
CA ARG A 29 -10.78 8.96 12.85
C ARG A 29 -9.45 9.68 13.00
N MET A 30 -8.64 9.68 11.95
CA MET A 30 -7.41 10.46 11.89
C MET A 30 -6.97 10.70 10.45
N VAL A 31 -6.03 11.62 10.25
CA VAL A 31 -5.41 11.83 8.94
C VAL A 31 -4.53 10.62 8.63
N ILE A 32 -4.85 9.94 7.52
CA ILE A 32 -4.12 8.74 7.07
C ILE A 32 -3.13 9.04 5.95
N GLN A 33 -3.33 10.14 5.22
CA GLN A 33 -2.49 10.54 4.09
C GLN A 33 -2.70 12.02 3.76
N THR A 34 -1.74 12.65 3.09
CA THR A 34 -1.93 13.94 2.42
C THR A 34 -1.78 13.83 0.91
N VAL A 35 -2.37 14.78 0.20
CA VAL A 35 -2.50 14.76 -1.25
C VAL A 35 -2.11 16.09 -1.86
N ASP A 36 -1.59 16.06 -3.08
CA ASP A 36 -1.09 17.22 -3.81
C ASP A 36 -0.02 18.03 -3.05
N GLU A 37 0.75 17.37 -2.19
CA GLU A 37 1.90 17.92 -1.50
C GLU A 37 3.02 16.88 -1.34
N VAL A 38 4.24 17.35 -1.08
CA VAL A 38 5.39 16.48 -0.79
C VAL A 38 5.33 16.09 0.68
N ASN A 39 5.19 14.80 0.95
CA ASN A 39 5.11 14.28 2.30
C ASN A 39 6.51 14.15 2.97
N ARG A 40 6.53 13.66 4.21
CA ARG A 40 7.77 13.50 5.01
C ARG A 40 8.82 12.58 4.39
N ASN A 41 8.42 11.68 3.51
CA ASN A 41 9.32 10.79 2.77
C ASN A 41 9.81 11.37 1.44
N GLY A 42 9.47 12.63 1.15
CA GLY A 42 9.77 13.25 -0.12
C GLY A 42 8.96 12.65 -1.27
N LYS A 43 7.76 12.12 -1.01
CA LYS A 43 6.86 11.59 -2.05
C LYS A 43 5.69 12.53 -2.28
N TYR A 44 5.30 12.71 -3.54
CA TYR A 44 4.14 13.51 -3.95
C TYR A 44 3.08 12.59 -4.53
N TYR A 45 1.86 12.67 -4.00
CA TYR A 45 0.70 11.91 -4.45
C TYR A 45 -0.26 12.81 -5.21
N PRO A 46 -0.38 12.68 -6.54
CA PRO A 46 -1.44 13.35 -7.29
C PRO A 46 -2.80 12.90 -6.78
N LYS A 47 -3.74 13.85 -6.60
CA LYS A 47 -5.08 13.54 -6.10
C LYS A 47 -5.82 12.48 -6.88
N GLU A 48 -5.75 12.53 -8.21
CA GLU A 48 -6.39 11.53 -9.06
C GLU A 48 -5.86 10.10 -8.80
N VAL A 49 -4.55 9.95 -8.59
CA VAL A 49 -3.92 8.65 -8.32
C VAL A 49 -4.34 8.12 -6.96
N LEU A 50 -4.35 8.96 -5.93
CA LEU A 50 -4.74 8.56 -4.58
C LEU A 50 -6.24 8.25 -4.49
N VAL A 51 -7.09 9.07 -5.11
CA VAL A 51 -8.54 8.86 -5.21
C VAL A 51 -8.83 7.53 -5.91
N GLN A 52 -8.17 7.24 -7.04
CA GLN A 52 -8.31 5.95 -7.73
C GLN A 52 -7.92 4.79 -6.79
N GLY A 53 -6.77 4.85 -6.12
CA GLY A 53 -6.31 3.79 -5.23
C GLY A 53 -7.23 3.55 -4.03
N LEU A 54 -7.79 4.61 -3.44
CA LEU A 54 -8.76 4.52 -2.34
C LEU A 54 -10.13 4.02 -2.81
N ASN A 55 -10.59 4.42 -4.00
CA ASN A 55 -11.82 3.91 -4.61
C ASN A 55 -11.73 2.41 -4.90
N ASP A 56 -10.62 1.96 -5.49
CA ASP A 56 -10.41 0.53 -5.73
C ASP A 56 -10.33 -0.27 -4.42
N ALA A 57 -10.00 0.38 -3.29
CA ALA A 57 -9.97 -0.24 -1.98
C ALA A 57 -11.33 -0.27 -1.27
N ARG A 58 -12.35 0.49 -1.73
CA ARG A 58 -13.65 0.61 -1.05
C ARG A 58 -14.38 -0.72 -0.89
N GLU A 59 -14.29 -1.61 -1.86
CA GLU A 59 -14.90 -2.94 -1.73
C GLU A 59 -14.33 -3.68 -0.52
N ARG A 60 -13.01 -3.64 -0.33
CA ARG A 60 -12.37 -4.25 0.85
C ARG A 60 -12.78 -3.56 2.16
N MET A 61 -12.98 -2.25 2.15
CA MET A 61 -13.44 -1.52 3.35
C MET A 61 -14.88 -1.92 3.73
N THR A 62 -15.79 -1.92 2.75
CA THR A 62 -17.22 -2.23 2.95
C THR A 62 -17.47 -3.70 3.28
N THR A 63 -16.71 -4.61 2.68
CA THR A 63 -16.75 -6.05 2.99
C THR A 63 -15.95 -6.43 4.24
N ARG A 64 -15.34 -5.44 4.93
CA ARG A 64 -14.52 -5.64 6.14
C ARG A 64 -13.31 -6.55 5.93
N SER A 65 -12.75 -6.55 4.73
CA SER A 65 -11.54 -7.28 4.35
C SER A 65 -10.30 -6.39 4.19
N PHE A 66 -10.43 -5.07 4.37
CA PHE A 66 -9.29 -4.14 4.43
C PHE A 66 -8.67 -4.16 5.84
N ILE A 67 -7.84 -5.18 6.09
CA ILE A 67 -7.19 -5.44 7.38
C ILE A 67 -5.84 -4.70 7.44
N CYS A 68 -5.55 -4.09 8.58
CA CYS A 68 -4.30 -3.37 8.84
C CYS A 68 -3.60 -3.94 10.08
N GLU A 69 -2.28 -3.71 10.18
CA GLU A 69 -1.44 -4.23 11.26
C GLU A 69 -1.12 -3.15 12.31
N LEU A 70 -0.68 -3.60 13.49
CA LEU A 70 0.02 -2.74 14.45
C LEU A 70 1.52 -2.90 14.18
N ASP A 71 2.17 -1.76 13.90
CA ASP A 71 3.48 -1.65 13.29
C ASP A 71 3.59 -2.30 11.90
N HIS A 72 4.59 -1.88 11.13
CA HIS A 72 4.92 -2.54 9.87
C HIS A 72 5.70 -3.82 10.12
N PRO A 73 5.69 -4.76 9.15
CA PRO A 73 6.60 -5.88 9.20
C PRO A 73 8.03 -5.36 9.16
N LEU A 74 8.82 -5.67 10.18
CA LEU A 74 10.23 -5.28 10.20
C LEU A 74 11.03 -6.18 9.25
N PRO A 75 11.96 -5.63 8.47
CA PRO A 75 12.88 -6.44 7.68
C PRO A 75 13.74 -7.31 8.59
N THR A 76 13.83 -8.58 8.25
CA THR A 76 14.65 -9.58 8.96
C THR A 76 16.08 -9.64 8.41
N GLY A 77 16.34 -9.02 7.25
CA GLY A 77 17.61 -9.13 6.53
C GLY A 77 17.67 -10.37 5.61
N ASN A 78 16.61 -11.18 5.60
CA ASN A 78 16.41 -12.23 4.61
C ASN A 78 15.56 -11.67 3.47
N ASN A 79 16.23 -11.27 2.39
CA ASN A 79 15.59 -10.59 1.26
C ASN A 79 14.37 -11.35 0.71
N THR A 80 14.43 -12.67 0.59
CA THR A 80 13.31 -13.47 0.05
C THR A 80 12.10 -13.46 0.97
N PHE A 81 12.33 -13.62 2.28
CA PHE A 81 11.24 -13.61 3.26
C PHE A 81 10.64 -12.21 3.40
N ASP A 82 11.49 -11.19 3.48
CA ASP A 82 11.08 -9.80 3.61
C ASP A 82 10.26 -9.35 2.40
N MET A 83 10.64 -9.77 1.19
CA MET A 83 9.88 -9.51 -0.03
C MET A 83 8.47 -10.09 -0.02
N ALA A 84 8.30 -11.31 0.50
CA ALA A 84 6.97 -11.92 0.62
C ALA A 84 6.16 -11.27 1.74
N ARG A 85 6.82 -10.87 2.83
CA ARG A 85 6.17 -10.38 4.04
C ARG A 85 5.64 -8.95 3.91
N GLN A 86 6.40 -8.06 3.29
CA GLN A 86 6.04 -6.63 3.19
C GLN A 86 4.69 -6.36 2.49
N PRO A 87 4.35 -7.00 1.35
CA PRO A 87 3.08 -6.76 0.67
C PRO A 87 1.90 -7.56 1.25
N GLN A 88 2.13 -8.43 2.24
CA GLN A 88 1.10 -9.26 2.83
C GLN A 88 0.68 -8.72 4.20
N VAL A 89 -0.62 -8.84 4.51
CA VAL A 89 -1.17 -8.59 5.84
C VAL A 89 -1.25 -9.92 6.58
N LEU A 90 -0.55 -10.05 7.71
CA LEU A 90 -0.65 -11.26 8.54
C LEU A 90 -1.81 -11.12 9.53
N LEU A 91 -2.78 -12.04 9.46
CA LEU A 91 -3.97 -12.01 10.33
C LEU A 91 -3.62 -12.03 11.83
N LYS A 92 -2.55 -12.74 12.20
CA LYS A 92 -2.07 -12.76 13.60
C LYS A 92 -1.54 -11.41 14.10
N GLU A 93 -1.13 -10.51 13.20
CA GLU A 93 -0.64 -9.16 13.52
C GLU A 93 -1.72 -8.09 13.33
N SER A 94 -2.93 -8.49 12.92
CA SER A 94 -4.02 -7.56 12.60
C SER A 94 -4.50 -6.80 13.83
N SER A 95 -4.67 -5.49 13.69
CA SER A 95 -5.04 -4.59 14.79
C SER A 95 -6.30 -3.80 14.52
N HIS A 96 -6.56 -3.42 13.28
CA HIS A 96 -7.72 -2.63 12.91
C HIS A 96 -8.13 -2.83 11.46
N LEU A 97 -9.33 -2.34 11.13
CA LEU A 97 -9.85 -2.23 9.77
C LEU A 97 -9.86 -0.75 9.37
N LEU A 98 -9.63 -0.48 8.09
CA LEU A 98 -10.06 0.78 7.47
C LEU A 98 -11.49 0.57 6.94
N THR A 99 -12.45 1.33 7.45
CA THR A 99 -13.87 1.13 7.17
C THR A 99 -14.45 2.19 6.24
N ASP A 100 -13.93 3.42 6.29
CA ASP A 100 -14.29 4.48 5.34
C ASP A 100 -13.18 5.54 5.26
N TYR A 101 -13.33 6.49 4.34
CA TYR A 101 -12.48 7.65 4.24
C TYR A 101 -13.23 8.85 3.65
N GLU A 102 -12.73 10.05 3.96
CA GLU A 102 -13.16 11.30 3.34
C GLU A 102 -11.97 12.21 3.05
N PHE A 103 -12.19 13.22 2.21
CA PHE A 103 -11.22 14.27 1.95
C PHE A 103 -11.60 15.55 2.72
N ASP A 104 -10.63 16.11 3.45
CA ASP A 104 -10.70 17.43 4.07
C ASP A 104 -9.57 18.30 3.49
N GLY A 105 -9.90 19.07 2.45
CA GLY A 105 -8.91 19.81 1.66
C GLY A 105 -7.87 18.88 1.03
N ASN A 106 -6.62 18.99 1.49
CA ASN A 106 -5.48 18.18 1.06
C ASN A 106 -5.19 16.99 1.98
N LYS A 107 -6.05 16.74 2.97
CA LYS A 107 -5.93 15.62 3.90
C LYS A 107 -6.93 14.52 3.56
N VAL A 108 -6.51 13.28 3.72
CA VAL A 108 -7.40 12.13 3.72
C VAL A 108 -7.64 11.73 5.18
N ILE A 109 -8.89 11.81 5.62
CA ILE A 109 -9.30 11.35 6.95
C ILE A 109 -9.83 9.94 6.79
N GLY A 110 -9.19 8.98 7.45
CA GLY A 110 -9.65 7.60 7.50
C GLY A 110 -10.54 7.39 8.73
N GLU A 111 -11.56 6.56 8.58
CA GLU A 111 -12.30 5.97 9.70
C GLU A 111 -11.88 4.52 9.88
N MET A 112 -11.47 4.19 11.10
CA MET A 112 -10.94 2.88 11.44
C MET A 112 -11.66 2.25 12.62
N GLU A 113 -11.67 0.93 12.65
CA GLU A 113 -12.26 0.12 13.70
C GLU A 113 -11.21 -0.84 14.28
N THR A 114 -10.94 -0.78 15.58
CA THR A 114 -10.04 -1.75 16.23
C THR A 114 -10.65 -3.16 16.24
N LEU A 115 -9.80 -4.17 16.08
CA LEU A 115 -10.18 -5.57 16.16
C LEU A 115 -10.09 -6.12 17.59
N ASP A 116 -10.86 -7.17 17.87
CA ASP A 116 -10.80 -7.92 19.13
C ASP A 116 -9.65 -8.96 19.06
N THR A 117 -8.43 -8.45 18.91
CA THR A 117 -7.18 -9.20 18.77
C THR A 117 -6.15 -8.66 19.77
N PRO A 118 -5.08 -9.39 20.10
CA PRO A 118 -4.02 -8.85 20.96
C PRO A 118 -3.49 -7.49 20.48
N SER A 119 -3.18 -7.36 19.18
CA SER A 119 -2.72 -6.10 18.59
C SER A 119 -3.80 -5.01 18.57
N GLY A 120 -5.07 -5.39 18.37
CA GLY A 120 -6.19 -4.45 18.42
C GLY A 120 -6.46 -3.90 19.83
N HIS A 121 -6.30 -4.74 20.87
CA HIS A 121 -6.37 -4.31 22.26
C HIS A 121 -5.23 -3.37 22.63
N ILE A 122 -4.00 -3.64 22.16
CA ILE A 122 -2.86 -2.74 22.37
C ILE A 122 -3.15 -1.38 21.72
N LEU A 123 -3.52 -1.36 20.44
CA LEU A 123 -3.84 -0.13 19.73
C LEU A 123 -4.96 0.63 20.45
N LYS A 124 -6.04 -0.05 20.83
CA LYS A 124 -7.13 0.57 21.60
C LYS A 124 -6.63 1.19 22.91
N GLY A 125 -5.79 0.48 23.68
CA GLY A 125 -5.21 1.00 24.91
C GLY A 125 -4.43 2.29 24.69
N LEU A 126 -3.58 2.32 23.65
CA LEU A 126 -2.83 3.52 23.26
C LEU A 126 -3.76 4.69 22.91
N LEU A 127 -4.85 4.44 22.18
CA LEU A 127 -5.83 5.47 21.84
C LEU A 127 -6.54 6.03 23.07
N LEU A 128 -6.89 5.19 24.05
CA LEU A 128 -7.55 5.60 25.29
C LEU A 128 -6.64 6.43 26.20
N GLU A 129 -5.35 6.11 26.23
CA GLU A 129 -4.32 6.88 26.93
C GLU A 129 -3.86 8.12 26.14
N LYS A 130 -4.53 8.44 25.02
CA LYS A 130 -4.23 9.59 24.15
C LYS A 130 -2.78 9.59 23.65
N CYS A 131 -2.19 8.41 23.51
CA CYS A 131 -0.89 8.28 22.87
C CYS A 131 -0.99 8.72 21.41
N THR A 132 0.03 9.44 20.96
CA THR A 132 0.10 9.85 19.56
C THR A 132 0.47 8.65 18.71
N VAL A 133 -0.42 8.25 17.81
CA VAL A 133 -0.22 7.15 16.87
C VAL A 133 -0.18 7.72 15.45
N GLY A 134 0.58 7.08 14.58
CA GLY A 134 0.67 7.42 13.18
C GLY A 134 0.02 6.38 12.28
N MET A 135 -0.48 6.80 11.11
CA MET A 135 -0.93 5.88 10.05
C MET A 135 0.02 5.89 8.87
N SER A 136 0.43 4.71 8.43
CA SER A 136 1.37 4.57 7.34
C SER A 136 0.83 3.67 6.24
N LEU A 137 0.80 4.24 5.03
CA LEU A 137 0.43 3.55 3.81
C LEU A 137 1.49 2.50 3.44
N ARG A 138 1.07 1.25 3.31
CA ARG A 138 1.74 0.24 2.47
C ARG A 138 1.00 0.15 1.14
N GLY A 139 1.71 0.22 0.02
CA GLY A 139 1.10 0.14 -1.31
C GLY A 139 2.08 -0.22 -2.42
N LEU A 140 1.56 -0.57 -3.59
CA LEU A 140 2.33 -0.77 -4.81
C LEU A 140 1.96 0.30 -5.81
N ALA A 141 2.95 1.03 -6.32
CA ALA A 141 2.73 2.00 -7.39
C ALA A 141 4.02 2.32 -8.14
N TYR A 142 3.89 2.92 -9.32
CA TYR A 142 5.04 3.46 -10.02
C TYR A 142 5.57 4.71 -9.33
N GLN A 143 6.89 4.89 -9.31
CA GLN A 143 7.51 6.11 -8.81
C GLN A 143 8.43 6.71 -9.88
N THR A 144 8.36 8.03 -10.06
CA THR A 144 9.30 8.77 -10.92
C THR A 144 10.02 9.81 -10.10
N LYS A 145 11.35 9.79 -10.10
CA LYS A 145 12.15 10.84 -9.46
C LYS A 145 11.93 12.16 -10.22
N LYS A 146 11.55 13.20 -9.50
CA LYS A 146 11.47 14.59 -9.93
C LYS A 146 12.48 15.40 -9.11
N ASP A 147 12.68 16.65 -9.51
CA ASP A 147 13.59 17.54 -8.79
C ASP A 147 13.03 17.81 -7.38
N GLY A 148 13.68 17.22 -6.38
CA GLY A 148 13.34 17.39 -4.96
C GLY A 148 12.32 16.40 -4.37
N TYR A 149 11.66 15.56 -5.17
CA TYR A 149 10.67 14.59 -4.67
C TYR A 149 10.49 13.37 -5.60
N LYS A 150 9.79 12.33 -5.11
CA LYS A 150 9.35 11.17 -5.88
C LYS A 150 7.86 11.31 -6.20
N LEU A 151 7.53 11.42 -7.49
CA LEU A 151 6.15 11.46 -7.96
C LEU A 151 5.57 10.05 -7.99
N VAL A 152 4.48 9.81 -7.26
CA VAL A 152 3.74 8.55 -7.29
C VAL A 152 2.78 8.55 -8.48
N GLY A 153 2.88 7.54 -9.33
CA GLY A 153 2.06 7.35 -10.53
C GLY A 153 1.06 6.21 -10.37
N GLY A 154 -0.04 6.24 -11.14
CA GLY A 154 -1.04 5.18 -11.16
C GLY A 154 -0.67 3.99 -12.04
N PRO A 155 -1.22 2.78 -11.77
CA PRO A 155 -2.18 2.50 -10.71
C PRO A 155 -1.52 2.38 -9.33
N LEU A 156 -2.20 2.89 -8.29
CA LEU A 156 -1.81 2.74 -6.89
C LEU A 156 -2.67 1.64 -6.27
N TYR A 157 -2.05 0.53 -5.89
CA TYR A 157 -2.69 -0.52 -5.10
C TYR A 157 -2.34 -0.31 -3.63
N ILE A 158 -3.33 0.10 -2.84
CA ILE A 158 -3.18 0.32 -1.40
C ILE A 158 -3.32 -1.03 -0.70
N ILE A 159 -2.30 -1.48 0.02
CA ILE A 159 -2.31 -2.75 0.74
C ILE A 159 -2.99 -2.56 2.10
N ALA A 160 -2.43 -1.66 2.92
CA ALA A 160 -2.85 -1.39 4.29
C ALA A 160 -2.48 0.04 4.71
N TYR A 161 -3.10 0.51 5.79
CA TYR A 161 -2.69 1.68 6.55
C TYR A 161 -2.34 1.23 7.97
N ASP A 162 -1.09 0.87 8.23
CA ASP A 162 -0.72 0.31 9.53
C ASP A 162 -0.54 1.42 10.58
N ALA A 163 -0.86 1.07 11.83
CA ALA A 163 -0.71 1.96 12.98
C ALA A 163 0.73 1.88 13.51
N VAL A 164 1.49 2.97 13.53
CA VAL A 164 2.93 2.97 13.83
C VAL A 164 3.34 4.00 14.88
N SER A 165 4.39 3.67 15.64
CA SER A 165 4.97 4.53 16.69
C SER A 165 6.04 5.51 16.20
N ASN A 166 6.87 5.14 15.22
CA ASN A 166 7.81 6.02 14.49
C ASN A 166 8.21 5.41 13.12
N PRO A 167 7.71 5.89 11.97
CA PRO A 167 7.94 5.24 10.67
C PRO A 167 9.36 5.42 10.15
N SER A 168 10.12 6.40 10.67
CA SER A 168 11.40 6.81 10.08
C SER A 168 12.55 5.89 10.48
N HIS A 169 12.29 4.66 10.94
CA HIS A 169 13.35 3.69 11.19
C HIS A 169 14.09 3.44 9.88
N LYS A 170 15.37 3.86 9.85
CA LYS A 170 16.29 3.61 8.73
C LYS A 170 16.36 2.12 8.36
N ALA A 171 16.06 1.24 9.31
CA ALA A 171 15.98 -0.21 9.13
C ALA A 171 14.73 -0.71 8.38
N ALA A 172 13.65 0.07 8.27
CA ALA A 172 12.46 -0.28 7.49
C ALA A 172 12.61 0.01 5.98
N VAL A 173 13.71 0.69 5.59
CA VAL A 173 14.07 0.87 4.19
C VAL A 173 14.72 -0.42 3.71
N VAL A 174 13.90 -1.39 3.34
CA VAL A 174 14.39 -2.42 2.42
C VAL A 174 14.73 -1.70 1.13
N ASN A 175 16.01 -1.67 0.79
CA ASN A 175 16.47 -1.09 -0.46
C ASN A 175 16.11 -2.05 -1.60
N PHE A 176 14.87 -1.99 -2.06
CA PHE A 176 14.42 -2.70 -3.26
C PHE A 176 15.10 -2.20 -4.54
N ASN A 177 16.10 -1.30 -4.48
CA ASN A 177 16.87 -0.94 -5.67
C ASN A 177 17.67 -2.14 -6.23
N GLU A 178 17.98 -3.16 -5.41
CA GLU A 178 18.55 -4.43 -5.86
C GLU A 178 17.50 -5.50 -6.17
N VAL A 179 16.25 -5.30 -5.74
CA VAL A 179 15.11 -6.13 -6.15
C VAL A 179 13.94 -5.25 -6.55
N SER A 180 14.06 -4.70 -7.74
CA SER A 180 12.89 -4.48 -8.54
C SER A 180 12.31 -5.84 -8.96
N PHE A 181 10.99 -5.98 -9.11
CA PHE A 181 10.46 -7.00 -10.01
C PHE A 181 11.05 -6.74 -11.41
N ARG A 182 12.23 -7.29 -11.74
CA ARG A 182 12.94 -7.08 -13.02
C ARG A 182 13.88 -8.22 -13.34
N GLU A 183 13.90 -8.56 -14.63
CA GLU A 183 14.92 -8.12 -15.60
C GLU A 183 14.17 -7.70 -16.89
N SER A 184 14.14 -6.43 -17.31
CA SER A 184 15.04 -5.97 -18.38
C SER A 184 14.99 -4.43 -18.53
N ILE A 185 16.04 -3.80 -18.01
CA ILE A 185 16.31 -2.37 -18.13
C ILE A 185 17.05 -2.10 -19.42
N HIS A 186 16.30 -1.92 -20.51
CA HIS A 186 16.77 -1.10 -21.62
C HIS A 186 15.67 -0.53 -22.54
N LEU A 187 14.46 -1.11 -22.58
CA LEU A 187 13.59 -0.94 -23.77
C LEU A 187 12.37 0.00 -23.65
N LEU A 188 12.09 0.58 -22.48
CA LEU A 188 10.82 1.33 -22.25
C LEU A 188 11.05 2.77 -21.76
N LYS A 189 11.92 3.51 -22.45
CA LYS A 189 12.12 4.96 -22.21
C LYS A 189 11.20 5.85 -23.06
N GLU A 190 10.38 5.33 -23.99
CA GLU A 190 9.78 6.20 -25.03
C GLU A 190 8.25 6.22 -25.23
N ASN A 191 7.39 5.46 -24.55
CA ASN A 191 5.99 5.34 -25.04
C ASN A 191 4.89 5.58 -24.02
N CYS A 192 4.62 6.85 -23.68
CA CYS A 192 3.32 7.25 -23.12
C CYS A 192 2.18 7.23 -24.17
N HIS A 193 2.42 6.86 -25.43
CA HIS A 193 1.44 6.89 -26.55
C HIS A 193 1.42 5.64 -27.45
N LYS A 194 1.86 4.44 -27.01
CA LYS A 194 1.80 3.22 -27.85
C LYS A 194 1.10 2.03 -27.17
N LYS A 195 0.59 1.15 -28.04
CA LYS A 195 -0.19 -0.08 -27.82
C LYS A 195 0.25 -0.88 -26.58
N PRO A 196 -0.69 -1.55 -25.87
CA PRO A 196 -0.40 -2.35 -24.66
C PRO A 196 0.74 -3.35 -24.89
N LYS A 197 1.59 -3.56 -23.88
CA LYS A 197 2.66 -4.57 -23.95
C LYS A 197 2.02 -5.96 -24.00
N LYS A 198 2.37 -6.75 -25.00
CA LYS A 198 1.95 -8.16 -25.11
C LYS A 198 2.81 -9.01 -24.20
N ILE A 199 2.19 -9.80 -23.33
CA ILE A 199 2.85 -10.72 -22.40
C ILE A 199 2.20 -12.11 -22.49
N GLU A 200 3.02 -13.16 -22.31
CA GLU A 200 2.53 -14.54 -22.24
C GLU A 200 2.62 -15.06 -20.79
N PHE A 201 1.57 -15.73 -20.35
CA PHE A 201 1.45 -16.29 -19.00
C PHE A 201 2.21 -17.63 -18.90
N VAL A 202 2.78 -17.94 -17.73
CA VAL A 202 3.44 -19.23 -17.49
C VAL A 202 2.92 -19.97 -16.28
N GLU A 203 2.64 -19.30 -15.15
CA GLU A 203 2.20 -20.01 -13.93
C GLU A 203 1.43 -19.10 -12.96
N GLU A 204 0.39 -19.65 -12.34
CA GLU A 204 -0.37 -19.05 -11.25
C GLU A 204 -0.15 -19.89 -10.00
N ASN A 205 0.47 -19.30 -8.98
CA ASN A 205 0.74 -19.96 -7.70
C ASN A 205 0.10 -19.14 -6.58
N GLY A 206 -1.15 -19.47 -6.24
CA GLY A 206 -1.93 -18.72 -5.25
C GLY A 206 -2.21 -17.27 -5.73
N ASN A 207 -1.94 -16.27 -4.89
CA ASN A 207 -2.18 -14.85 -5.22
C ASN A 207 -1.07 -14.20 -6.07
N ILE A 208 -0.19 -14.99 -6.69
CA ILE A 208 0.93 -14.49 -7.49
C ILE A 208 0.84 -15.06 -8.91
N ILE A 209 0.80 -14.14 -9.89
CA ILE A 209 0.79 -14.45 -11.33
C ILE A 209 2.18 -14.18 -11.91
N CYS A 210 2.81 -15.19 -12.50
CA CYS A 210 4.12 -15.07 -13.13
C CYS A 210 4.03 -15.21 -14.66
N THR A 211 4.75 -14.34 -15.36
CA THR A 211 4.85 -14.30 -16.83
C THR A 211 6.04 -15.11 -17.33
N ASN A 212 6.04 -15.47 -18.63
CA ASN A 212 7.17 -16.15 -19.28
C ASN A 212 8.49 -15.38 -19.25
N GLU A 213 8.41 -14.07 -19.07
CA GLU A 213 9.56 -13.17 -18.89
C GLU A 213 10.11 -13.18 -17.45
N GLY A 214 9.61 -14.06 -16.57
CA GLY A 214 10.06 -14.15 -15.17
C GLY A 214 9.55 -13.02 -14.28
N VAL A 215 8.57 -12.22 -14.75
CA VAL A 215 7.96 -11.14 -13.96
C VAL A 215 6.71 -11.66 -13.27
N CYS A 216 6.69 -11.56 -11.94
CA CYS A 216 5.54 -11.93 -11.12
C CYS A 216 4.78 -10.70 -10.62
N TYR A 217 3.48 -10.84 -10.39
CA TYR A 217 2.57 -9.78 -9.93
C TYR A 217 1.62 -10.36 -8.89
N LEU A 218 1.13 -9.53 -7.97
CA LEU A 218 -0.08 -9.90 -7.22
C LEU A 218 -1.25 -10.01 -8.20
N SER A 219 -2.10 -11.04 -8.04
CA SER A 219 -3.25 -11.30 -8.92
C SER A 219 -4.10 -10.04 -9.15
N ASP A 220 -4.56 -9.41 -8.07
CA ASP A 220 -5.44 -8.24 -8.15
C ASP A 220 -4.74 -7.03 -8.81
N TYR A 221 -3.43 -6.90 -8.61
CA TYR A 221 -2.67 -5.82 -9.23
C TYR A 221 -2.44 -6.09 -10.72
N PHE A 222 -2.18 -7.34 -11.09
CA PHE A 222 -2.06 -7.77 -12.47
C PHE A 222 -3.34 -7.48 -13.26
N ASP A 223 -4.50 -7.81 -12.68
CA ASP A 223 -5.80 -7.56 -13.29
C ASP A 223 -5.99 -6.06 -13.59
N LYS A 224 -5.63 -5.18 -12.64
CA LYS A 224 -5.65 -3.72 -12.86
C LYS A 224 -4.75 -3.27 -14.00
N LEU A 225 -3.57 -3.87 -14.14
CA LEU A 225 -2.64 -3.55 -15.24
C LEU A 225 -3.22 -3.95 -16.61
N ILE A 226 -3.96 -5.07 -16.67
CA ILE A 226 -4.68 -5.51 -17.86
C ILE A 226 -5.85 -4.58 -18.18
N GLU A 227 -6.70 -4.27 -17.19
CA GLU A 227 -7.85 -3.36 -17.34
C GLU A 227 -7.45 -1.98 -17.86
N LYS A 228 -6.35 -1.42 -17.33
CA LYS A 228 -5.81 -0.13 -17.76
C LYS A 228 -5.08 -0.20 -19.11
N LYS A 229 -5.07 -1.36 -19.78
CA LYS A 229 -4.37 -1.61 -21.04
C LYS A 229 -2.88 -1.24 -20.97
N ILE A 230 -2.29 -1.39 -19.79
CA ILE A 230 -0.85 -1.29 -19.60
C ILE A 230 -0.23 -2.61 -20.10
N LEU A 231 -0.87 -3.72 -19.77
CA LEU A 231 -0.55 -5.06 -20.22
C LEU A 231 -1.67 -5.60 -21.15
N SER A 232 -1.34 -6.56 -22.02
CA SER A 232 -2.29 -7.33 -22.82
C SER A 232 -1.84 -8.78 -22.95
N LEU A 233 -2.77 -9.71 -22.80
CA LEU A 233 -2.50 -11.15 -22.89
C LEU A 233 -2.50 -11.59 -24.36
N THR A 234 -1.45 -12.32 -24.77
CA THR A 234 -1.35 -12.89 -26.12
C THR A 234 -1.73 -14.36 -26.22
N LYS A 235 -1.78 -15.10 -25.10
CA LYS A 235 -2.22 -16.51 -25.05
C LYS A 235 -2.68 -16.90 -23.64
N LYS A 236 -3.78 -17.65 -23.56
CA LYS A 236 -4.24 -18.34 -22.35
C LYS A 236 -3.72 -19.78 -22.45
N ILE A 237 -2.69 -20.12 -21.71
CA ILE A 237 -2.30 -21.53 -21.54
C ILE A 237 -3.10 -21.99 -20.31
N VAL A 238 -4.06 -22.88 -20.56
CA VAL A 238 -4.82 -23.59 -19.53
C VAL A 238 -3.90 -24.60 -18.87
#